data_AF-D7E9U2-F1
#
_entry.id   AF-D7E9U2-F1
#
_cell.length_a   1.000
_cell.length_b   1.000
_cell.length_c   1.000
_cell.angle_alpha   90.00
_cell.angle_beta   90.00
_cell.angle_gamma   90.00
#
_symmetry.space_group_name_H-M   'P 1'
#
loop_
_entity.id
_entity.type
_entity.pdbx_description
1 polymer ?
#
loop_
_entity_poly.entity_id
_entity_poly.type
_entity_poly.pdbx_seq_one_letter_code
_entity_poly.pdbx_strand_id
1 'polypeptide(L)'
;MFPIKLRAHHLLCIQGFQGYGYSQDFIKNMKYIINCLNSHGSLIDIITDCDVICSFCPYNKNGICKLNSASDLKKMDELVIDKLGLEEHMVISPEYAFSLVNKKLQKTLDADEVCGGCIWKEKCLWYLSRDIE
;
A
#
# COMPACT_ATOMS: atom_id res chain seq x y z
N MET A 1 6.45 -16.17 14.21
CA MET A 1 5.34 -15.53 13.48
C MET A 1 5.84 -15.28 12.06
N PHE A 2 5.08 -15.64 11.03
CA PHE A 2 5.50 -15.39 9.65
C PHE A 2 5.29 -13.91 9.30
N PRO A 3 6.14 -13.30 8.44
CA PRO A 3 5.94 -11.93 7.99
C PRO A 3 4.58 -11.75 7.32
N ILE A 4 3.96 -10.58 7.54
CA ILE A 4 2.73 -10.17 6.88
C ILE A 4 3.08 -9.77 5.45
N LYS A 5 2.58 -10.51 4.46
CA LYS A 5 2.71 -10.11 3.06
C LYS A 5 1.98 -8.79 2.85
N LEU A 6 2.70 -7.77 2.39
CA LEU A 6 2.14 -6.45 2.14
C LEU A 6 2.55 -6.00 0.74
N ARG A 7 1.53 -5.67 -0.06
CA ARG A 7 1.73 -5.19 -1.42
C ARG A 7 2.35 -3.80 -1.39
N ALA A 8 3.37 -3.55 -2.20
CA ALA A 8 4.21 -2.34 -2.07
C ALA A 8 3.39 -1.04 -2.05
N HIS A 9 2.42 -0.86 -2.96
CA HIS A 9 1.62 0.37 -2.96
C HIS A 9 0.73 0.53 -1.72
N HIS A 10 0.40 -0.54 -1.00
CA HIS A 10 -0.37 -0.44 0.25
C HIS A 10 0.41 0.24 1.37
N LEU A 11 1.74 0.32 1.30
CA LEU A 11 2.53 1.20 2.17
C LEU A 11 2.04 2.66 2.10
N LEU A 12 1.57 3.11 0.93
CA LEU A 12 1.01 4.43 0.72
C LEU A 12 -0.47 4.47 1.12
N CYS A 13 -1.27 3.50 0.65
CA CYS A 13 -2.71 3.47 0.92
C CYS A 13 -3.06 3.39 2.40
N ILE A 14 -2.28 2.67 3.21
CA ILE A 14 -2.46 2.59 4.66
C ILE A 14 -2.37 3.98 5.30
N GLN A 15 -1.38 4.78 4.92
CA GLN A 15 -1.16 6.10 5.49
C GLN A 15 -2.24 7.12 5.07
N GLY A 16 -2.88 6.88 3.92
CA GLY A 16 -3.98 7.71 3.42
C GLY A 16 -5.37 7.21 3.75
N PHE A 17 -5.50 6.08 4.44
CA PHE A 17 -6.79 5.42 4.64
C PHE A 17 -7.70 6.19 5.61
N GLN A 18 -8.93 6.47 5.17
CA GLN A 18 -9.95 7.22 5.93
C GLN A 18 -11.25 6.43 6.15
N GLY A 19 -11.20 5.10 6.01
CA GLY A 19 -12.39 4.25 6.10
C GLY A 19 -13.19 4.11 4.80
N TYR A 20 -12.62 4.49 3.66
CA TYR A 20 -13.19 4.23 2.33
C TYR A 20 -12.59 2.95 1.72
N GLY A 21 -13.39 2.22 0.95
CA GLY A 21 -12.94 1.01 0.27
C GLY A 21 -14.06 0.35 -0.53
N TYR A 22 -13.76 -0.79 -1.15
CA TYR A 22 -14.69 -1.49 -2.06
C TYR A 22 -15.94 -2.05 -1.37
N SER A 23 -15.84 -2.39 -0.08
CA SER A 23 -16.93 -2.96 0.71
C SER A 23 -16.67 -2.76 2.20
N GLN A 24 -17.70 -2.99 3.03
CA GLN A 24 -17.55 -2.94 4.49
C GLN A 24 -16.53 -3.97 5.00
N ASP A 25 -16.47 -5.16 4.39
CA ASP A 25 -15.52 -6.19 4.82
C ASP A 25 -14.09 -5.86 4.39
N PHE A 26 -13.91 -5.23 3.23
CA PHE A 26 -12.61 -4.66 2.85
C PHE A 26 -12.14 -3.61 3.85
N ILE A 27 -13.03 -2.70 4.25
CA ILE A 27 -12.74 -1.64 5.23
C ILE A 27 -12.38 -2.25 6.60
N LYS A 28 -13.12 -3.26 7.07
CA LYS A 28 -12.83 -3.97 8.32
C LYS A 28 -11.47 -4.67 8.26
N ASN A 29 -11.17 -5.34 7.15
CA ASN A 29 -9.88 -6.02 6.95
C ASN A 29 -8.72 -5.01 6.94
N MET A 30 -8.85 -3.91 6.19
CA MET A 30 -7.84 -2.84 6.17
C MET A 30 -7.54 -2.32 7.59
N LYS A 31 -8.59 -2.02 8.39
CA LYS A 31 -8.43 -1.62 9.80
C LYS A 31 -7.73 -2.67 10.64
N TYR A 32 -8.11 -3.94 10.48
CA TYR A 32 -7.49 -5.05 11.18
C TYR A 32 -5.99 -5.17 10.86
N ILE A 33 -5.61 -5.12 9.58
CA ILE A 33 -4.21 -5.20 9.16
C ILE A 33 -3.41 -4.01 9.68
N ILE A 34 -3.95 -2.79 9.65
CA ILE A 34 -3.29 -1.61 10.24
C ILE A 34 -3.00 -1.84 11.74
N ASN A 35 -3.93 -2.41 12.49
CA ASN A 35 -3.71 -2.74 13.90
C ASN A 35 -2.62 -3.81 14.08
N CYS A 36 -2.58 -4.83 13.22
CA CYS A 36 -1.52 -5.83 13.24
C CYS A 36 -0.15 -5.22 12.96
N LEU A 37 -0.04 -4.30 12.00
CA LEU A 37 1.22 -3.63 11.67
C LEU A 37 1.74 -2.75 12.82
N ASN A 38 0.85 -2.19 13.63
CA ASN A 38 1.21 -1.40 14.83
C ASN A 38 1.58 -2.28 16.05
N SER A 39 1.48 -3.61 15.94
CA SER A 39 1.84 -4.52 17.04
C SER A 39 3.35 -4.70 17.11
N HIS A 40 3.90 -4.73 18.33
CA HIS A 40 5.34 -4.88 18.54
C HIS A 40 5.86 -6.20 17.96
N GLY A 41 6.98 -6.14 17.22
CA GLY A 41 7.62 -7.32 16.62
C GLY A 41 6.98 -7.79 15.31
N SER A 42 6.04 -7.03 14.74
CA SER A 42 5.52 -7.28 13.40
C SER A 42 6.60 -7.12 12.33
N LEU A 43 6.58 -7.99 11.33
CA LEU A 43 7.41 -7.93 10.13
C LEU A 43 6.51 -7.98 8.91
N ILE A 44 6.93 -7.31 7.83
CA ILE A 44 6.27 -7.36 6.54
C ILE A 44 7.19 -7.95 5.48
N ASP A 45 6.61 -8.68 4.54
CA ASP A 45 7.23 -9.18 3.31
C ASP A 45 6.68 -8.35 2.15
N ILE A 46 7.54 -7.54 1.51
CA ILE A 46 7.16 -6.64 0.43
C ILE A 46 6.92 -7.43 -0.85
N ILE A 47 5.71 -7.37 -1.40
CA ILE A 47 5.33 -8.11 -2.62
C ILE A 47 4.68 -7.21 -3.67
N THR A 48 4.61 -7.66 -4.92
CA THR A 48 3.91 -6.97 -6.02
C THR A 48 2.56 -7.62 -6.41
N ASP A 49 2.18 -8.69 -5.72
CA ASP A 49 0.93 -9.44 -5.94
C ASP A 49 -0.13 -9.17 -4.86
N CYS A 50 -1.30 -9.82 -4.98
CA CYS A 50 -2.35 -9.74 -3.96
C CYS A 50 -1.83 -10.15 -2.58
N ASP A 51 -2.15 -9.33 -1.58
CA ASP A 51 -1.65 -9.47 -0.22
C ASP A 51 -2.77 -9.71 0.80
N VAL A 52 -2.46 -9.59 2.09
CA VAL A 52 -3.43 -9.81 3.17
C VAL A 52 -4.60 -8.82 3.13
N ILE A 53 -4.38 -7.58 2.67
CA ILE A 53 -5.44 -6.57 2.51
C ILE A 53 -6.40 -6.98 1.38
N CYS A 54 -5.84 -7.57 0.31
CA CYS A 54 -6.61 -8.06 -0.84
C CYS A 54 -7.55 -9.24 -0.52
N SER A 55 -7.49 -9.85 0.66
CA SER A 55 -8.35 -11.00 1.03
C SER A 55 -9.85 -10.74 0.89
N PHE A 56 -10.28 -9.48 1.04
CA PHE A 56 -11.66 -9.03 0.88
C PHE A 56 -11.86 -8.10 -0.33
N CYS A 57 -10.88 -8.04 -1.23
CA CYS A 57 -10.99 -7.29 -2.46
C CYS A 57 -11.87 -8.05 -3.47
N PRO A 58 -12.90 -7.43 -4.07
CA PRO A 58 -13.78 -8.12 -5.03
C PRO A 58 -13.03 -8.62 -6.27
N TYR A 59 -11.89 -7.98 -6.58
CA TYR A 59 -11.03 -8.31 -7.72
C TYR A 59 -9.97 -9.37 -7.41
N ASN A 60 -9.78 -9.76 -6.15
CA ASN A 60 -8.89 -10.88 -5.82
C ASN A 60 -9.60 -12.20 -6.11
N LYS A 61 -9.12 -12.94 -7.11
CA LYS A 61 -9.58 -14.29 -7.45
C LYS A 61 -8.44 -15.26 -7.23
N ASN A 62 -8.48 -15.96 -6.09
CA ASN A 62 -7.48 -16.96 -5.69
C ASN A 62 -6.04 -16.43 -5.70
N GLY A 63 -5.83 -15.22 -5.17
CA GLY A 63 -4.51 -14.57 -5.12
C GLY A 63 -4.13 -13.82 -6.39
N ILE A 64 -5.00 -13.78 -7.40
CA ILE A 64 -4.76 -13.08 -8.66
C ILE A 64 -5.70 -11.87 -8.76
N CYS A 65 -5.14 -10.69 -8.98
CA CYS A 65 -5.92 -9.49 -9.26
C CYS A 65 -6.57 -9.56 -10.65
N LYS A 66 -7.90 -9.51 -10.73
CA LYS A 66 -8.69 -9.49 -11.96
C LYS A 66 -9.30 -8.13 -12.28
N LEU A 67 -8.79 -7.06 -11.66
CA LEU A 67 -9.15 -5.70 -12.07
C LEU A 67 -8.59 -5.43 -13.47
N ASN A 68 -9.34 -4.73 -14.32
CA ASN A 68 -8.89 -4.44 -15.69
C ASN A 68 -7.55 -3.68 -15.74
N SER A 69 -7.26 -2.86 -14.72
CA SER A 69 -6.00 -2.14 -14.54
C SER A 69 -4.97 -2.89 -13.66
N ALA A 70 -5.05 -4.22 -13.57
CA ALA A 70 -4.11 -5.01 -12.76
C ALA A 70 -2.64 -4.80 -13.16
N SER A 71 -2.36 -4.60 -14.46
CA SER A 71 -1.02 -4.25 -14.95
C SER A 71 -0.53 -2.90 -14.43
N ASP A 72 -1.43 -1.93 -14.30
CA ASP A 72 -1.08 -0.59 -13.83
C ASP A 72 -0.83 -0.61 -12.32
N LEU A 73 -1.61 -1.42 -11.57
CA LEU A 73 -1.33 -1.66 -10.15
C LEU A 73 0.02 -2.33 -9.96
N LYS A 74 0.40 -3.29 -10.82
CA LYS A 74 1.73 -3.92 -10.72
C LYS A 74 2.86 -2.91 -10.99
N LYS A 75 2.73 -2.08 -12.02
CA LYS A 75 3.68 -0.99 -12.28
C LYS A 75 3.76 0.00 -11.12
N MET A 76 2.63 0.28 -10.48
CA MET A 76 2.58 1.11 -9.27
C MET A 76 3.38 0.48 -8.13
N ASP A 77 3.30 -0.84 -7.94
CA ASP A 77 4.10 -1.55 -6.94
C ASP A 77 5.60 -1.46 -7.23
N GLU A 78 5.98 -1.77 -8.46
CA GLU A 78 7.37 -1.72 -8.93
C GLU A 78 7.94 -0.31 -8.75
N LEU A 79 7.19 0.73 -9.12
CA LEU A 79 7.60 2.13 -8.93
C LEU A 79 7.78 2.50 -7.46
N VAL A 80 6.92 2.00 -6.56
CA VAL A 80 7.08 2.20 -5.11
C VAL A 80 8.33 1.51 -4.60
N ILE A 81 8.57 0.26 -4.99
CA ILE A 81 9.79 -0.48 -4.63
C ILE A 81 11.03 0.30 -5.07
N ASP A 82 11.08 0.74 -6.33
CA ASP A 82 12.20 1.48 -6.91
C ASP A 82 12.45 2.81 -6.18
N LYS A 83 11.40 3.63 -6.01
CA LYS A 83 11.53 4.93 -5.32
C LYS A 83 11.97 4.74 -3.87
N LEU A 84 11.51 3.69 -3.19
CA LEU A 84 11.90 3.40 -1.81
C LEU A 84 13.27 2.72 -1.71
N GLY A 85 13.84 2.21 -2.81
CA GLY A 85 15.06 1.42 -2.80
C GLY A 85 14.89 0.13 -2.01
N LEU A 86 13.74 -0.52 -2.17
CA LEU A 86 13.42 -1.82 -1.59
C LEU A 86 13.62 -2.91 -2.63
N GLU A 87 13.46 -4.17 -2.22
CA GLU A 87 13.43 -5.32 -3.10
C GLU A 87 12.15 -6.13 -2.85
N GLU A 88 11.64 -6.80 -3.89
CA GLU A 88 10.57 -7.79 -3.70
C GLU A 88 11.08 -8.94 -2.81
N HIS A 89 10.25 -9.39 -1.89
CA HIS A 89 10.57 -10.32 -0.82
C HIS A 89 11.50 -9.82 0.29
N MET A 90 11.78 -8.51 0.31
CA MET A 90 12.49 -7.91 1.43
C MET A 90 11.61 -7.95 2.70
N VAL A 91 12.15 -8.53 3.77
CA VAL A 91 11.48 -8.62 5.07
C VAL A 91 11.98 -7.53 6.00
N ILE A 92 11.10 -6.59 6.36
CA ILE A 92 11.44 -5.41 7.17
C ILE A 92 10.36 -5.12 8.21
N SER A 93 10.65 -4.23 9.16
CA SER A 93 9.65 -3.75 10.10
C SER A 93 8.71 -2.74 9.41
N PRO A 94 7.42 -2.70 9.78
CA PRO A 94 6.48 -1.68 9.29
C PRO A 94 6.97 -0.26 9.55
N GLU A 95 7.56 -0.01 10.73
CA GLU A 95 8.07 1.31 11.11
C GLU A 95 9.16 1.78 10.16
N TYR A 96 10.10 0.89 9.80
CA TYR A 96 11.14 1.20 8.82
C TYR A 96 10.54 1.50 7.45
N ALA A 97 9.62 0.67 6.96
CA ALA A 97 8.98 0.86 5.67
C ALA A 97 8.21 2.19 5.57
N PHE A 98 7.39 2.53 6.57
CA PHE A 98 6.67 3.81 6.60
C PHE A 98 7.61 5.01 6.77
N SER A 99 8.72 4.86 7.50
CA SER A 99 9.74 5.90 7.59
C SER A 99 10.39 6.19 6.24
N LEU A 100 10.65 5.15 5.43
CA LEU A 100 11.19 5.30 4.08
C LEU A 100 10.21 6.05 3.18
N VAL A 101 8.92 5.70 3.22
CA VAL A 101 7.87 6.41 2.47
C VAL A 101 7.90 7.90 2.81
N ASN A 102 7.84 8.24 4.10
CA ASN A 102 7.77 9.65 4.51
C ASN A 102 9.07 10.43 4.31
N LYS A 103 10.21 9.73 4.22
CA LYS A 103 11.51 10.35 3.92
C LYS A 103 11.73 10.56 2.41
N LYS A 104 11.27 9.63 1.58
CA LYS A 104 11.60 9.61 0.14
C LYS A 104 10.49 10.17 -0.77
N LEU A 105 9.23 10.12 -0.33
CA LEU A 105 8.07 10.53 -1.13
C LEU A 105 7.38 11.73 -0.47
N GLN A 106 8.04 12.89 -0.50
CA GLN A 106 7.59 14.10 0.20
C GLN A 106 6.77 15.03 -0.70
N LYS A 107 7.07 15.03 -2.00
CA LYS A 107 6.53 16.01 -2.93
C LYS A 107 5.23 15.55 -3.56
N THR A 108 4.40 16.50 -3.95
CA THR A 108 3.16 16.22 -4.71
C THR A 108 3.46 15.46 -6.00
N LEU A 109 4.54 15.83 -6.71
CA LEU A 109 4.98 15.14 -7.93
C LEU A 109 5.27 13.65 -7.70
N ASP A 110 5.92 13.28 -6.59
CA ASP A 110 6.19 11.89 -6.26
C ASP A 110 4.90 11.09 -6.05
N ALA A 111 3.93 11.69 -5.35
CA ALA A 111 2.65 11.07 -5.11
C ALA A 111 1.78 11.03 -6.37
N ASP A 112 1.91 12.01 -7.28
CA ASP A 112 1.20 11.99 -8.56
C ASP A 112 1.73 10.94 -9.52
N GLU A 113 3.04 10.74 -9.59
CA GLU A 113 3.65 9.67 -10.40
C GLU A 113 3.13 8.28 -10.03
N VAL A 114 2.88 8.06 -8.73
CA VAL A 114 2.43 6.76 -8.21
C VAL A 114 0.90 6.66 -8.14
N CYS A 115 0.23 7.69 -7.63
CA CYS A 115 -1.19 7.67 -7.27
C CYS A 115 -2.07 8.58 -8.15
N GLY A 116 -1.53 9.25 -9.16
CA GLY A 116 -2.24 10.28 -9.94
C GLY A 116 -3.54 9.80 -10.59
N GLY A 117 -3.58 8.52 -11.02
CA GLY A 117 -4.75 7.84 -11.58
C GLY A 117 -5.60 7.08 -10.57
N CYS A 118 -5.31 7.17 -9.27
CA CYS A 118 -6.02 6.42 -8.24
C CYS A 118 -7.43 6.98 -8.00
N ILE A 119 -8.44 6.11 -7.98
CA ILE A 119 -9.85 6.50 -7.71
C ILE A 119 -10.07 7.04 -6.29
N TRP A 120 -9.16 6.76 -5.35
CA TRP A 120 -9.24 7.20 -3.95
C TRP A 120 -8.40 8.45 -3.66
N LYS A 121 -7.72 9.00 -4.67
CA LYS A 121 -6.76 10.11 -4.54
C LYS A 121 -7.33 11.30 -3.76
N GLU A 122 -8.53 11.73 -4.11
CA GLU A 122 -9.21 12.87 -3.47
C GLU A 122 -9.61 12.64 -1.99
N LYS A 123 -9.54 11.39 -1.52
CA LYS A 123 -9.86 11.00 -0.12
C LYS A 123 -8.63 10.53 0.65
N CYS A 124 -7.46 10.52 0.01
CA CYS A 124 -6.23 9.95 0.54
C CYS A 124 -5.44 11.02 1.30
N LEU A 125 -5.43 10.97 2.65
CA LEU A 125 -4.69 11.98 3.43
C LEU A 125 -3.19 11.99 3.17
N TRP A 126 -2.60 10.83 2.89
CA TRP A 126 -1.17 10.76 2.54
C TRP A 126 -0.87 11.54 1.27
N TYR A 127 -1.68 11.36 0.22
CA TYR A 127 -1.56 12.09 -1.03
C TYR A 127 -1.80 13.60 -0.83
N LEU A 128 -2.89 13.95 -0.14
CA LEU A 128 -3.29 15.36 0.07
C LEU A 128 -2.36 16.14 1.02
N SER A 129 -1.51 15.45 1.77
CA SER A 129 -0.55 16.06 2.70
C SER A 129 0.84 16.26 2.10
N ARG A 130 1.06 15.88 0.83
CA ARG A 130 2.37 16.09 0.19
C ARG A 130 2.59 17.57 -0.09
N ASP A 131 3.85 17.98 -0.03
CA ASP A 131 4.21 19.37 -0.21
C ASP A 131 4.05 19.79 -1.67
N ILE A 132 3.47 20.97 -1.87
CA ILE A 132 3.42 21.66 -3.16
C ILE A 132 4.74 22.42 -3.25
N GLU A 133 5.79 21.79 -3.78
CA GLU A 133 6.97 22.49 -4.28
C GLU A 133 6.76 22.88 -5.74
#